data_AF-A0A7Y3BVZ8-F1
#
_entry.id   AF-A0A7Y3BVZ8-F1
#
_cell.length_a   1.000
_cell.length_b   1.000
_cell.length_c   1.000
_cell.angle_alpha   90.00
_cell.angle_beta   90.00
_cell.angle_gamma   90.00
#
_symmetry.space_group_name_H-M   'P 1'
#
loop_
_entity.id
_entity.type
_entity.pdbx_description
1 polymer ?
#
loop_
_entity_poly.entity_id
_entity_poly.type
_entity_poly.pdbx_seq_one_letter_code
_entity_poly.pdbx_strand_id
1 'polypeptide(L)' 'VMAHLGIEPGRPVGEAMDMLLEHRIDHGPYDEAEAFALLDAWWERRSK' A
#
# COMPACT_ATOMS: atom_id res chain seq x y z
N VAL A 1 -3.09 6.16 -1.62
CA VAL A 1 -3.31 4.91 -2.39
C VAL A 1 -3.77 5.19 -3.81
N MET A 2 -5.03 5.56 -4.08
CA MET A 2 -5.56 5.70 -5.45
C MET A 2 -4.74 6.64 -6.35
N ALA A 3 -4.54 7.89 -5.92
CA ALA A 3 -3.77 8.87 -6.68
C ALA A 3 -2.29 8.49 -6.85
N HIS A 4 -1.73 7.80 -5.86
CA HIS A 4 -0.33 7.36 -5.87
C HIS A 4 -0.11 6.21 -6.86
N LEU A 5 -0.98 5.19 -6.82
CA LEU A 5 -0.90 4.01 -7.67
C LEU A 5 -1.59 4.18 -9.04
N GLY A 6 -2.29 5.30 -9.27
CA GLY A 6 -3.04 5.54 -10.51
C GLY A 6 -4.19 4.55 -10.74
N ILE A 7 -4.83 4.08 -9.67
CA ILE A 7 -5.89 3.06 -9.73
C ILE A 7 -7.26 3.65 -9.38
N GLU A 8 -8.29 3.12 -10.04
CA GLU A 8 -9.69 3.38 -9.72
C GLU A 8 -10.10 2.78 -8.37
N PRO A 9 -11.11 3.34 -7.69
CA PRO A 9 -11.65 2.76 -6.46
C PRO A 9 -12.18 1.34 -6.69
N GLY A 10 -11.91 0.45 -5.74
CA GLY A 10 -12.36 -0.93 -5.81
C GLY A 10 -11.50 -1.88 -5.00
N ARG A 11 -11.56 -3.17 -5.34
CA ARG A 11 -10.82 -4.24 -4.63
C ARG A 11 -9.32 -3.96 -4.45
N PRO A 12 -8.56 -3.46 -5.45
CA PRO A 12 -7.13 -3.21 -5.28
C PRO A 12 -6.80 -2.14 -4.23
N VAL A 13 -7.71 -1.17 -4.02
CA VAL A 13 -7.55 -0.15 -2.97
C VAL A 13 -7.70 -0.79 -1.59
N GLY A 14 -8.68 -1.68 -1.40
CA GLY A 14 -8.85 -2.42 -0.15
C GLY A 14 -7.62 -3.26 0.19
N GLU A 15 -7.12 -4.02 -0.79
CA GLU A 15 -5.92 -4.87 -0.62
C GLU A 15 -4.67 -4.03 -0.26
N ALA A 16 -4.52 -2.83 -0.83
CA ALA A 16 -3.44 -1.92 -0.48
C ALA A 16 -3.57 -1.36 0.95
N MET A 17 -4.80 -1.05 1.40
CA MET A 17 -5.06 -0.57 2.76
C MET A 17 -4.83 -1.67 3.80
N ASP A 18 -5.25 -2.90 3.51
CA ASP A 18 -5.03 -4.05 4.38
C ASP A 18 -3.53 -4.33 4.55
N MET A 19 -2.76 -4.33 3.45
CA MET A 19 -1.31 -4.51 3.50
C MET A 19 -0.61 -3.45 4.35
N LEU A 20 -1.00 -2.18 4.21
CA LEU A 20 -0.46 -1.09 5.03
C LEU A 20 -0.80 -1.30 6.51
N LEU A 21 -2.05 -1.66 6.81
CA LEU A 21 -2.48 -1.92 8.18
C LEU A 21 -1.72 -3.09 8.81
N GLU A 22 -1.56 -4.20 8.09
CA GLU A 22 -0.77 -5.35 8.52
C GLU A 22 0.68 -4.94 8.83
N HIS A 23 1.32 -4.20 7.92
CA HIS A 23 2.68 -3.72 8.14
C HIS A 23 2.78 -2.85 9.40
N ARG A 24 1.80 -1.97 9.63
CA ARG A 24 1.74 -1.10 10.81
C ARG A 24 1.61 -1.88 12.11
N ILE A 25 0.85 -2.98 12.10
CA ILE A 25 0.68 -3.84 13.27
C ILE A 25 2.01 -4.52 13.62
N ASP A 26 2.73 -5.01 12.61
CA ASP A 26 3.96 -5.78 12.82
C ASP A 26 5.18 -4.90 13.13
N HIS A 27 5.30 -3.73 12.49
CA HIS A 27 6.51 -2.89 12.53
C HIS A 27 6.31 -1.57 13.29
N GLY A 28 5.08 -1.28 13.69
CA GLY A 28 4.72 -0.02 14.33
C GLY A 28 4.33 1.08 13.34
N PRO A 29 4.08 2.30 13.84
CA PRO A 29 3.73 3.43 12.99
C PRO A 29 4.90 3.85 12.11
N TYR A 30 4.59 4.20 10.87
CA TYR A 30 5.52 4.71 9.87
C TYR A 30 5.00 6.05 9.31
N ASP A 31 5.88 6.79 8.67
CA ASP A 31 5.52 8.06 8.05
C ASP A 31 4.91 7.88 6.65
N GLU A 32 4.50 8.99 6.05
CA GLU A 32 3.88 8.97 4.73
C GLU A 32 4.84 8.51 3.61
N ALA A 33 6.13 8.83 3.72
CA ALA A 33 7.12 8.44 2.71
C ALA A 33 7.38 6.92 2.76
N GLU A 34 7.49 6.35 3.96
CA GLU A 34 7.57 4.91 4.17
C GLU A 34 6.31 4.20 3.66
N ALA A 35 5.12 4.77 3.92
CA ALA A 35 3.87 4.22 3.42
C ALA A 35 3.85 4.11 1.89
N PHE A 36 4.32 5.14 1.18
CA PHE A 36 4.38 5.12 -0.28
C PHE A 36 5.41 4.13 -0.81
N ALA A 37 6.59 4.04 -0.19
CA ALA A 37 7.60 3.05 -0.58
C ALA A 37 7.08 1.61 -0.42
N LEU A 38 6.35 1.32 0.66
CA LEU A 38 5.71 0.02 0.89
C LEU A 38 4.62 -0.28 -0.15
N LEU A 39 3.80 0.73 -0.48
CA LEU A 39 2.77 0.63 -1.51
C LEU A 39 3.38 0.29 -2.87
N ASP A 40 4.44 0.99 -3.28
CA ASP A 40 5.12 0.78 -4.55
C ASP A 40 5.72 -0.62 -4.63
N ALA A 41 6.48 -1.03 -3.61
CA ALA A 41 7.09 -2.36 -3.54
C ALA A 41 6.03 -3.49 -3.52
N TRP A 42 4.88 -3.27 -2.90
CA TRP A 42 3.78 -4.21 -2.94
C TRP A 42 3.10 -4.27 -4.32
N TRP A 43 2.86 -3.12 -4.95
CA TRP A 43 2.20 -3.04 -6.25
C TRP A 43 3.04 -3.66 -7.36
N GLU A 44 4.35 -3.41 -7.37
CA GLU A 44 5.29 -4.02 -8.32
C GLU A 44 5.25 -5.56 -8.25
N ARG A 45 5.19 -6.12 -7.03
CA ARG A 45 5.12 -7.57 -6.81
C ARG A 45 3.84 -8.22 -7.33
N ARG A 46 2.75 -7.46 -7.51
CA ARG A 46 1.50 -7.95 -8.13
C ARG A 46 1.50 -7.87 -9.65
N SER A 47 2.24 -6.92 -10.22
CA SER A 47 2.32 -6.72 -11.67
C SER A 47 3.30 -7.66 -12.38
N LYS A 48 4.10 -8.41 -11.62
CA LYS A 48 4.96 -9.50 -12.09
C LYS A 48 4.27 -10.84 -11.96
#